data_AF-A0A7C2B7H4-F1
#
_entry.id   AF-A0A7C2B7H4-F1
#
_cell.length_a   1.000
_cell.length_b   1.000
_cell.length_c   1.000
_cell.angle_alpha   90.00
_cell.angle_beta   90.00
_cell.angle_gamma   90.00
#
_symmetry.space_group_name_H-M   'P 1'
#
loop_
_entity.id
_entity.type
_entity.pdbx_description
1 polymer ?
#
loop_
_entity_poly.entity_id
_entity_poly.type
_entity_poly.pdbx_seq_one_letter_code
_entity_poly.pdbx_strand_id
1 'polypeptide(L)'
;MCGRCVDLCAQLDVHALTQAYRGFRVIVTTPAQLPFVEAGCIRCGLCAAYCPVSALRYRSDVEGALELAKRGGKAVIERLALEVTAEALRVKPGQVVSLLRELGFSEVEVVDPLALAAGLGGLIPFSSAEERWIRQKFPEAASFVKPHMKLAAGEDTVVISACAARKEDHTPTITAHELVEIAKWSRIVLEDLPDEPLSAISASGVKVAAGPEECKAAIESFMKEPSGTLILQICPGGCAQGSGMPYRLLSQR
;
A
#
# COMPACT_ATOMS: atom_id res chain seq x y z
N MET A 1 7.21 24.39 -8.78
CA MET A 1 6.62 23.05 -9.03
C MET A 1 7.75 22.03 -9.14
N CYS A 2 7.68 20.88 -8.46
CA CYS A 2 8.82 19.93 -8.36
C CYS A 2 8.80 18.73 -9.32
N GLY A 3 7.69 18.47 -10.02
CA GLY A 3 7.60 17.42 -11.06
C GLY A 3 7.54 15.95 -10.59
N ARG A 4 8.01 15.63 -9.37
CA ARG A 4 8.19 14.24 -8.88
C ARG A 4 7.00 13.30 -9.08
N CYS A 5 5.78 13.79 -8.90
CA CYS A 5 4.57 12.98 -9.08
C CYS A 5 4.33 12.57 -10.54
N VAL A 6 4.72 13.41 -11.50
CA VAL A 6 4.69 13.12 -12.94
C VAL A 6 5.75 12.07 -13.26
N ASP A 7 6.98 12.28 -12.78
CA ASP A 7 8.11 11.37 -13.01
C ASP A 7 7.84 9.96 -12.47
N LEU A 8 7.32 9.85 -11.24
CA LEU A 8 6.94 8.56 -10.64
C LEU A 8 5.82 7.88 -11.43
N CYS A 9 4.83 8.63 -11.90
CA CYS A 9 3.74 8.05 -12.69
C CYS A 9 4.25 7.51 -14.04
N ALA A 10 5.23 8.19 -14.64
CA ALA A 10 5.90 7.75 -15.86
C ALA A 10 6.80 6.52 -15.62
N GLN A 11 7.48 6.43 -14.48
CA GLN A 11 8.29 5.26 -14.11
C GLN A 11 7.47 3.96 -14.00
N LEU A 12 6.19 4.06 -13.63
CA LEU A 12 5.26 2.92 -13.62
C LEU A 12 4.65 2.62 -15.01
N ASP A 13 5.04 3.39 -16.03
CA ASP A 13 4.40 3.43 -17.33
C ASP A 13 2.90 3.82 -17.29
N VAL A 14 2.41 4.48 -16.23
CA VAL A 14 0.99 4.82 -16.09
C VAL A 14 0.65 6.14 -16.78
N HIS A 15 1.52 7.16 -16.67
CA HIS A 15 1.38 8.48 -17.32
C HIS A 15 0.05 9.21 -17.07
N ALA A 16 -0.63 8.94 -15.95
CA ALA A 16 -1.90 9.58 -15.60
C ALA A 16 -1.76 11.04 -15.13
N LEU A 17 -0.55 11.52 -14.89
CA LEU A 17 -0.26 12.90 -14.49
C LEU A 17 0.64 13.57 -15.52
N THR A 18 0.37 14.85 -15.78
CA THR A 18 1.14 15.70 -16.69
C THR A 18 1.24 17.13 -16.14
N GLN A 19 2.04 17.96 -16.81
CA GLN A 19 2.12 19.40 -16.57
C GLN A 19 1.30 20.13 -17.64
N ALA A 20 0.34 20.95 -17.21
CA ALA A 20 -0.47 21.76 -18.11
C ALA A 20 -0.11 23.25 -18.03
N TYR A 21 -0.44 24.01 -19.08
CA TYR A 21 -0.19 25.45 -19.21
C TYR A 21 1.30 25.83 -19.29
N ARG A 22 1.61 27.14 -19.20
CA ARG A 22 2.96 27.71 -19.36
C ARG A 22 3.21 28.87 -18.39
N GLY A 23 4.49 29.16 -18.11
CA GLY A 23 4.92 30.24 -17.23
C GLY A 23 4.40 30.06 -15.80
N PHE A 24 3.89 31.14 -15.20
CA PHE A 24 3.36 31.12 -13.83
C PHE A 24 2.04 30.34 -13.67
N ARG A 25 1.41 29.92 -14.78
CA ARG A 25 0.15 29.16 -14.75
C ARG A 25 0.34 27.65 -14.78
N VAL A 26 1.59 27.15 -14.76
CA VAL A 26 1.87 25.72 -14.83
C VAL A 26 1.29 25.00 -13.61
N ILE A 27 0.50 23.96 -13.85
CA ILE A 27 -0.05 23.08 -12.80
C ILE A 27 0.22 21.61 -13.13
N VAL A 28 0.23 20.76 -12.11
CA VAL A 28 0.09 19.30 -12.27
C VAL A 28 -1.40 19.00 -12.41
N THR A 29 -1.77 18.26 -13.45
CA THR A 29 -3.13 17.76 -13.66
C THR A 29 -3.09 16.48 -14.50
N THR A 30 -4.24 15.90 -14.80
CA THR A 30 -4.38 14.78 -15.72
C THR A 30 -4.38 15.26 -17.18
N PRO A 31 -4.02 14.40 -18.16
CA PRO A 31 -4.20 14.72 -19.57
C PRO A 31 -5.63 15.18 -19.87
N ALA A 32 -5.77 16.33 -20.55
CA ALA A 32 -7.05 16.97 -20.84
C ALA A 32 -7.95 17.24 -19.61
N GLN A 33 -7.38 17.27 -18.39
CA GLN A 33 -8.13 17.41 -17.12
C GLN A 33 -9.20 16.33 -16.92
N LEU A 34 -9.01 15.15 -17.50
CA LEU A 34 -9.90 14.02 -17.32
C LEU A 34 -9.94 13.57 -15.85
N PRO A 35 -11.04 12.96 -15.38
CA PRO A 35 -11.06 12.23 -14.13
C PRO A 35 -9.90 11.21 -14.06
N PHE A 36 -9.31 11.01 -12.87
CA PHE A 36 -8.13 10.16 -12.70
C PHE A 36 -8.27 8.77 -13.35
N VAL A 37 -9.43 8.13 -13.22
CA VAL A 37 -9.67 6.80 -13.80
C VAL A 37 -9.63 6.83 -15.33
N GLU A 38 -10.24 7.84 -15.95
CA GLU A 38 -10.24 8.04 -17.40
C GLU A 38 -8.84 8.40 -17.92
N ALA A 39 -8.03 9.07 -17.09
CA ALA A 39 -6.62 9.35 -17.36
C ALA A 39 -5.70 8.12 -17.20
N GLY A 40 -6.23 6.93 -16.92
CA GLY A 40 -5.44 5.71 -16.74
C GLY A 40 -4.83 5.53 -15.34
N CYS A 41 -5.21 6.35 -14.36
CA CYS A 41 -4.69 6.21 -12.99
C CYS A 41 -5.05 4.84 -12.41
N ILE A 42 -4.03 4.11 -11.95
CA ILE A 42 -4.19 2.82 -11.27
C ILE A 42 -4.45 2.96 -9.77
N ARG A 43 -4.55 4.20 -9.24
CA ARG A 43 -4.76 4.52 -7.82
C ARG A 43 -3.68 3.95 -6.87
N CYS A 44 -2.43 3.81 -7.33
CA CYS A 44 -1.33 3.32 -6.50
C CYS A 44 -0.92 4.27 -5.36
N GLY A 45 -1.23 5.58 -5.46
CA GLY A 45 -0.99 6.56 -4.41
C GLY A 45 0.45 7.09 -4.28
N LEU A 46 1.41 6.62 -5.07
CA LEU A 46 2.82 7.07 -5.00
C LEU A 46 2.98 8.59 -5.23
N CYS A 47 2.16 9.17 -6.10
CA CYS A 47 2.17 10.62 -6.37
C CYS A 47 1.85 11.46 -5.12
N ALA A 48 0.96 10.98 -4.25
CA ALA A 48 0.63 11.60 -2.97
C ALA A 48 1.74 11.32 -1.94
N ALA A 49 2.20 10.07 -1.86
CA ALA A 49 3.22 9.63 -0.91
C ALA A 49 4.58 10.33 -1.09
N TYR A 50 4.98 10.68 -2.31
CA TYR A 50 6.25 11.36 -2.57
C TYR A 50 6.11 12.88 -2.75
N CYS A 51 4.92 13.43 -2.51
CA CYS A 51 4.69 14.85 -2.59
C CYS A 51 5.32 15.55 -1.37
N PRO A 52 6.33 16.43 -1.54
CA PRO A 52 7.02 17.05 -0.41
C PRO A 52 6.19 18.12 0.34
N VAL A 53 5.04 18.50 -0.23
CA VAL A 53 4.17 19.58 0.27
C VAL A 53 2.71 19.14 0.39
N SER A 54 2.44 17.84 0.22
CA SER A 54 1.08 17.26 0.26
C SER A 54 0.06 17.98 -0.66
N ALA A 55 0.50 18.40 -1.85
CA ALA A 55 -0.36 18.97 -2.89
C ALA A 55 -1.30 17.93 -3.53
N LEU A 56 -0.92 16.66 -3.48
CA LEU A 56 -1.77 15.51 -3.79
C LEU A 56 -1.94 14.68 -2.53
N ARG A 57 -3.16 14.20 -2.29
CA ARG A 57 -3.50 13.35 -1.14
C ARG A 57 -4.37 12.19 -1.61
N TYR A 58 -4.18 11.02 -1.02
CA TYR A 58 -5.15 9.94 -1.11
C TYR A 58 -6.29 10.18 -0.11
N ARG A 59 -7.39 9.42 -0.27
CA ARG A 59 -8.52 9.44 0.66
C ARG A 59 -8.05 9.08 2.08
N SER A 60 -8.43 9.85 3.09
CA SER A 60 -8.14 9.46 4.48
C SER A 60 -9.35 8.73 5.05
N ASP A 61 -9.09 7.59 5.69
CA ASP A 61 -10.10 6.82 6.42
C ASP A 61 -9.84 6.88 7.94
N VAL A 62 -8.93 7.76 8.38
CA VAL A 62 -8.46 7.84 9.77
C VAL A 62 -9.62 8.09 10.74
N GLU A 63 -10.53 9.01 10.40
CA GLU A 63 -11.69 9.29 11.24
C GLU A 63 -12.59 8.06 11.40
N GLY A 64 -12.93 7.40 10.29
CA GLY A 64 -13.73 6.17 10.32
C GLY A 64 -13.03 5.03 11.08
N ALA A 65 -11.71 4.91 10.95
CA ALA A 65 -10.92 3.92 11.67
C ALA A 65 -10.90 4.18 13.18
N LEU A 66 -10.74 5.44 13.60
CA LEU A 66 -10.75 5.82 15.02
C LEU A 66 -12.14 5.67 15.65
N GLU A 67 -13.21 5.95 14.90
CA GLU A 67 -14.57 5.69 15.38
C GLU A 67 -14.85 4.19 15.55
N LEU A 68 -14.35 3.35 14.64
CA LEU A 68 -14.43 1.90 14.75
C LEU A 68 -13.59 1.37 15.93
N ALA A 69 -12.40 1.94 16.14
CA ALA A 69 -11.56 1.65 17.30
C ALA A 69 -12.30 1.97 18.60
N LYS A 70 -12.92 3.15 18.75
CA LYS A 70 -13.70 3.51 19.96
C LYS A 70 -14.86 2.57 20.25
N ARG A 71 -15.41 1.90 19.21
CA ARG A 71 -16.50 0.92 19.33
C ARG A 71 -15.99 -0.49 19.62
N GLY A 72 -14.68 -0.68 19.78
CA GLY A 72 -14.10 -1.99 20.04
C GLY A 72 -14.06 -2.90 18.83
N GLY A 73 -13.99 -2.36 17.60
CA GLY A 73 -13.87 -3.20 16.41
C GLY A 73 -12.50 -3.87 16.28
N LYS A 74 -12.26 -4.52 15.14
CA LYS A 74 -11.06 -5.30 14.86
C LYS A 74 -10.05 -4.51 14.03
N ALA A 75 -8.76 -4.65 14.32
CA ALA A 75 -7.67 -4.20 13.45
C ALA A 75 -6.99 -5.40 12.80
N VAL A 76 -6.85 -5.37 11.48
CA VAL A 76 -6.03 -6.31 10.71
C VAL A 76 -4.83 -5.54 10.15
N ILE A 77 -3.64 -5.83 10.65
CA ILE A 77 -2.41 -5.16 10.24
C ILE A 77 -1.52 -6.10 9.42
N GLU A 78 -1.08 -5.61 8.26
CA GLU A 78 -0.09 -6.33 7.45
C GLU A 78 1.25 -6.38 8.19
N ARG A 79 1.95 -7.52 8.15
CA ARG A 79 3.25 -7.72 8.80
C ARG A 79 4.25 -6.61 8.44
N LEU A 80 4.36 -6.27 7.16
CA LEU A 80 5.24 -5.20 6.70
C LEU A 80 4.83 -3.84 7.30
N ALA A 81 3.53 -3.54 7.37
CA ALA A 81 3.01 -2.30 7.95
C ALA A 81 3.31 -2.22 9.45
N LEU A 82 3.23 -3.34 10.16
CA LEU A 82 3.60 -3.45 11.56
C LEU A 82 5.09 -3.12 11.78
N GLU A 83 5.97 -3.76 11.02
CA GLU A 83 7.43 -3.63 11.16
C GLU A 83 7.90 -2.21 10.86
N VAL A 84 7.42 -1.60 9.77
CA VAL A 84 7.83 -0.24 9.38
C VAL A 84 7.26 0.82 10.30
N THR A 85 6.08 0.58 10.89
CA THR A 85 5.52 1.45 11.93
C THR A 85 6.38 1.38 13.19
N ALA A 86 6.76 0.17 13.61
CA ALA A 86 7.62 -0.03 14.77
C ALA A 86 8.98 0.65 14.59
N GLU A 87 9.61 0.48 13.41
CA GLU A 87 10.86 1.15 13.05
C GLU A 87 10.71 2.68 13.10
N ALA A 88 9.67 3.24 12.49
CA ALA A 88 9.43 4.68 12.45
C ALA A 88 9.18 5.29 13.83
N LEU A 89 8.56 4.53 14.73
CA LEU A 89 8.30 4.93 16.13
C LEU A 89 9.45 4.57 17.08
N ARG A 90 10.47 3.84 16.62
CA ARG A 90 11.58 3.32 17.42
C ARG A 90 11.12 2.43 18.58
N VAL A 91 10.11 1.62 18.33
CA VAL A 91 9.56 0.64 19.28
C VAL A 91 9.65 -0.77 18.71
N LYS A 92 9.30 -1.77 19.51
CA LYS A 92 9.21 -3.14 19.03
C LYS A 92 7.89 -3.39 18.30
N PRO A 93 7.85 -4.32 17.33
CA PRO A 93 6.61 -4.69 16.64
C PRO A 93 5.46 -5.09 17.57
N GLY A 94 5.72 -5.79 18.68
CA GLY A 94 4.68 -6.14 19.65
C GLY A 94 4.06 -4.91 20.34
N GLN A 95 4.82 -3.82 20.51
CA GLN A 95 4.32 -2.58 21.09
C GLN A 95 3.37 -1.83 20.16
N VAL A 96 3.53 -1.98 18.83
CA VAL A 96 2.56 -1.41 17.87
C VAL A 96 1.22 -2.14 17.96
N VAL A 97 1.24 -3.44 18.25
CA VAL A 97 0.03 -4.23 18.50
C VAL A 97 -0.67 -3.75 19.78
N SER A 98 0.09 -3.43 20.84
CA SER A 98 -0.48 -2.82 22.05
C SER A 98 -0.97 -1.39 21.85
N LEU A 99 -0.29 -0.59 21.03
CA LEU A 99 -0.75 0.75 20.63
C LEU A 99 -2.16 0.68 20.01
N LEU A 100 -2.40 -0.29 19.12
CA LEU A 100 -3.71 -0.47 18.50
C LEU A 100 -4.79 -0.81 19.56
N ARG A 101 -4.47 -1.61 20.58
CA ARG A 101 -5.40 -1.87 21.69
C ARG A 101 -5.67 -0.62 22.52
N GLU A 102 -4.65 0.17 22.83
CA GLU A 102 -4.81 1.45 23.53
C GLU A 102 -5.62 2.48 22.74
N LEU A 103 -5.60 2.42 21.40
CA LEU A 103 -6.47 3.23 20.54
C LEU A 103 -7.95 2.79 20.58
N GLY A 104 -8.24 1.59 21.10
CA GLY A 104 -9.59 1.08 21.35
C GLY A 104 -9.95 -0.24 20.65
N PHE A 105 -9.09 -0.78 19.77
CA PHE A 105 -9.41 -2.03 19.08
C PHE A 105 -9.47 -3.23 20.05
N SER A 106 -10.56 -4.00 20.02
CA SER A 106 -10.72 -5.18 20.90
C SER A 106 -9.91 -6.38 20.44
N GLU A 107 -9.69 -6.49 19.13
CA GLU A 107 -8.92 -7.56 18.50
C GLU A 107 -7.92 -6.96 17.51
N VAL A 108 -6.68 -7.45 17.56
CA VAL A 108 -5.63 -7.07 16.61
C VAL A 108 -5.05 -8.34 16.01
N GLU A 109 -5.19 -8.49 14.70
CA GLU A 109 -4.67 -9.61 13.92
C GLU A 109 -3.52 -9.13 13.04
N VAL A 110 -2.38 -9.84 13.12
CA VAL A 110 -1.23 -9.60 12.24
C VAL A 110 -1.24 -10.62 11.11
N VAL A 111 -1.31 -10.14 9.88
CA VAL A 111 -1.41 -10.99 8.68
C VAL A 111 -0.18 -10.79 7.82
N ASP A 112 0.40 -11.88 7.32
CA ASP A 112 1.33 -11.83 6.19
C ASP A 112 0.54 -12.06 4.90
N PRO A 113 0.33 -11.03 4.06
CA PRO A 113 -0.40 -11.19 2.82
C PRO A 113 0.25 -12.24 1.91
N LEU A 114 1.59 -12.35 1.90
CA LEU A 114 2.29 -13.30 1.02
C LEU A 114 1.99 -14.76 1.36
N ALA A 115 1.66 -15.06 2.63
CA ALA A 115 1.25 -16.39 3.06
C ALA A 115 -0.12 -16.80 2.47
N LEU A 116 -0.98 -15.83 2.15
CA LEU A 116 -2.30 -16.06 1.54
C LEU A 116 -2.23 -16.47 0.07
N ALA A 117 -1.07 -16.27 -0.57
CA ALA A 117 -0.89 -16.54 -2.00
C ALA A 117 -0.49 -18.00 -2.30
N ALA A 118 -0.05 -18.77 -1.30
CA ALA A 118 0.48 -20.10 -1.52
C ALA A 118 -0.57 -21.03 -2.16
N GLY A 119 -0.21 -21.63 -3.30
CA GLY A 119 -1.05 -22.62 -3.99
C GLY A 119 -2.14 -22.09 -4.91
N LEU A 120 -2.31 -20.77 -5.05
CA LEU A 120 -3.36 -20.19 -5.91
C LEU A 120 -3.07 -20.36 -7.42
N GLY A 121 -1.79 -20.38 -7.80
CA GLY A 121 -1.34 -20.49 -9.20
C GLY A 121 -1.67 -19.24 -10.03
N GLY A 122 -0.73 -18.81 -10.87
CA GLY A 122 -0.94 -17.63 -11.73
C GLY A 122 -0.25 -16.36 -11.23
N LEU A 123 -0.61 -15.26 -11.88
CA LEU A 123 -0.17 -13.91 -11.55
C LEU A 123 -1.12 -13.33 -10.50
N ILE A 124 -0.59 -12.97 -9.34
CA ILE A 124 -1.36 -12.43 -8.22
C ILE A 124 -1.00 -10.97 -8.02
N PRO A 125 -1.89 -10.05 -8.38
CA PRO A 125 -1.73 -8.65 -8.03
C PRO A 125 -1.75 -8.48 -6.51
N PHE A 126 -0.80 -7.73 -5.95
CA PHE A 126 -0.79 -7.49 -4.51
C PHE A 126 -2.00 -6.67 -4.05
N SER A 127 -2.39 -5.65 -4.83
CA SER A 127 -3.56 -4.81 -4.60
C SER A 127 -4.33 -4.52 -5.89
N SER A 128 -5.45 -3.81 -5.79
CA SER A 128 -6.20 -3.35 -6.97
C SER A 128 -5.39 -2.46 -7.91
N ALA A 129 -4.29 -1.85 -7.45
CA ALA A 129 -3.41 -1.06 -8.32
C ALA A 129 -2.68 -1.93 -9.35
N GLU A 130 -2.06 -3.03 -8.91
CA GLU A 130 -1.42 -3.99 -9.80
C GLU A 130 -2.43 -4.62 -10.75
N GLU A 131 -3.63 -4.95 -10.28
CA GLU A 131 -4.65 -5.57 -11.13
C GLU A 131 -5.05 -4.63 -12.27
N ARG A 132 -5.27 -3.34 -11.98
CA ARG A 132 -5.55 -2.33 -13.02
C ARG A 132 -4.38 -2.15 -13.96
N TRP A 133 -3.17 -2.10 -13.43
CA TRP A 133 -1.97 -1.92 -14.23
C TRP A 133 -1.82 -3.05 -15.25
N ILE A 134 -1.97 -4.30 -14.83
CA ILE A 134 -1.90 -5.46 -15.74
C ILE A 134 -3.02 -5.40 -16.78
N ARG A 135 -4.27 -5.11 -16.37
CA ARG A 135 -5.39 -4.99 -17.32
C ARG A 135 -5.18 -3.89 -18.37
N GLN A 136 -4.51 -2.81 -18.02
CA GLN A 136 -4.21 -1.70 -18.94
C GLN A 136 -3.00 -1.97 -19.83
N LYS A 137 -1.97 -2.66 -19.32
CA LYS A 137 -0.65 -2.77 -19.97
C LYS A 137 -0.36 -4.13 -20.59
N PHE A 138 -0.98 -5.17 -20.06
CA PHE A 138 -0.81 -6.56 -20.48
C PHE A 138 -2.18 -7.25 -20.59
N PRO A 139 -3.09 -6.74 -21.44
CA PRO A 139 -4.42 -7.37 -21.62
C PRO A 139 -4.32 -8.84 -22.04
N GLU A 140 -3.26 -9.24 -22.73
CA GLU A 140 -2.94 -10.62 -23.10
C GLU A 140 -2.64 -11.53 -21.90
N ALA A 141 -2.19 -10.95 -20.77
CA ALA A 141 -1.92 -11.71 -19.56
C ALA A 141 -3.18 -11.99 -18.73
N ALA A 142 -4.34 -11.42 -19.10
CA ALA A 142 -5.57 -11.43 -18.30
C ALA A 142 -6.04 -12.85 -17.92
N SER A 143 -5.81 -13.87 -18.76
CA SER A 143 -6.17 -15.26 -18.46
C SER A 143 -5.36 -15.88 -17.33
N PHE A 144 -4.18 -15.34 -17.03
CA PHE A 144 -3.28 -15.82 -15.97
C PHE A 144 -3.45 -15.04 -14.66
N VAL A 145 -4.12 -13.88 -14.71
CA VAL A 145 -4.30 -12.99 -13.58
C VAL A 145 -5.41 -13.51 -12.67
N LYS A 146 -5.05 -13.71 -11.41
CA LYS A 146 -6.00 -13.96 -10.33
C LYS A 146 -6.51 -12.62 -9.78
N PRO A 147 -7.65 -12.61 -9.06
CA PRO A 147 -8.07 -11.43 -8.31
C PRO A 147 -6.92 -10.93 -7.41
N HIS A 148 -6.82 -9.61 -7.25
CA HIS A 148 -5.87 -9.07 -6.29
C HIS A 148 -6.13 -9.67 -4.90
N MET A 149 -5.05 -9.83 -4.15
CA MET A 149 -5.11 -10.35 -2.79
C MET A 149 -6.02 -9.48 -1.93
N LYS A 150 -6.95 -10.08 -1.20
CA LYS A 150 -7.79 -9.38 -0.22
C LYS A 150 -7.46 -9.90 1.17
N LEU A 151 -7.33 -8.99 2.11
CA LEU A 151 -7.24 -9.35 3.52
C LEU A 151 -8.64 -9.72 4.02
N ALA A 152 -8.75 -10.76 4.84
CA ALA A 152 -10.02 -11.17 5.41
C ALA A 152 -10.49 -10.11 6.42
N ALA A 153 -11.35 -9.18 5.98
CA ALA A 153 -11.85 -8.09 6.79
C ALA A 153 -13.39 -8.05 6.70
N GLY A 154 -14.05 -8.08 7.85
CA GLY A 154 -15.49 -7.86 7.96
C GLY A 154 -15.85 -6.37 7.97
N GLU A 155 -17.14 -6.05 8.10
CA GLU A 155 -17.61 -4.66 8.16
C GLU A 155 -17.05 -3.90 9.37
N ASP A 156 -16.87 -4.58 10.51
CA ASP A 156 -16.30 -4.01 11.75
C ASP A 156 -14.77 -4.17 11.84
N THR A 157 -14.08 -4.07 10.70
CA THR A 157 -12.62 -4.24 10.63
C THR A 157 -11.94 -3.04 9.99
N VAL A 158 -10.85 -2.55 10.60
CA VAL A 158 -9.90 -1.63 10.00
C VAL A 158 -8.72 -2.42 9.44
N VAL A 159 -8.36 -2.14 8.19
CA VAL A 159 -7.11 -2.66 7.61
C VAL A 159 -5.99 -1.63 7.78
N ILE A 160 -4.81 -2.10 8.17
CA ILE A 160 -3.59 -1.28 8.27
C ILE A 160 -2.54 -1.83 7.30
N SER A 161 -2.11 -1.01 6.34
CA SER A 161 -1.27 -1.45 5.22
C SER A 161 -0.14 -0.49 4.86
N ALA A 162 0.93 -1.01 4.26
CA ALA A 162 1.97 -0.21 3.61
C ALA A 162 1.58 0.27 2.19
N CYS A 163 0.35 -0.01 1.73
CA CYS A 163 -0.15 0.33 0.40
C CYS A 163 -1.40 1.23 0.48
N ALA A 164 -1.35 2.41 -0.13
CA ALA A 164 -2.52 3.30 -0.18
C ALA A 164 -3.65 2.79 -1.08
N ALA A 165 -3.35 1.91 -2.05
CA ALA A 165 -4.37 1.33 -2.92
C ALA A 165 -5.37 0.43 -2.15
N ARG A 166 -4.94 -0.13 -1.01
CA ARG A 166 -5.78 -0.94 -0.12
C ARG A 166 -7.01 -0.21 0.42
N LYS A 167 -6.99 1.13 0.41
CA LYS A 167 -8.17 1.95 0.73
C LYS A 167 -9.33 1.67 -0.23
N GLU A 168 -9.06 1.33 -1.46
CA GLU A 168 -10.12 0.91 -2.38
C GLU A 168 -10.50 -0.56 -2.19
N ASP A 169 -9.56 -1.41 -1.77
CA ASP A 169 -9.78 -2.83 -1.54
C ASP A 169 -10.68 -3.09 -0.31
N HIS A 170 -10.51 -2.29 0.74
CA HIS A 170 -11.29 -2.34 2.00
C HIS A 170 -11.44 -0.94 2.62
N THR A 171 -12.58 -0.69 3.27
CA THR A 171 -12.83 0.57 3.99
C THR A 171 -13.45 0.25 5.35
N PRO A 172 -12.93 0.81 6.46
CA PRO A 172 -11.80 1.75 6.54
C PRO A 172 -10.42 1.07 6.41
N THR A 173 -9.51 1.72 5.68
CA THR A 173 -8.08 1.35 5.65
C THR A 173 -7.21 2.55 6.00
N ILE A 174 -6.29 2.38 6.94
CA ILE A 174 -5.23 3.36 7.22
C ILE A 174 -3.87 2.85 6.77
N THR A 175 -3.03 3.77 6.34
CA THR A 175 -1.65 3.44 5.97
C THR A 175 -0.74 3.35 7.19
N ALA A 176 0.40 2.66 7.09
CA ALA A 176 1.43 2.69 8.13
C ALA A 176 1.88 4.13 8.43
N HIS A 177 1.97 5.00 7.42
CA HIS A 177 2.21 6.42 7.63
C HIS A 177 1.13 7.09 8.50
N GLU A 178 -0.15 6.88 8.19
CA GLU A 178 -1.26 7.42 8.98
C GLU A 178 -1.22 6.88 10.42
N LEU A 179 -0.89 5.60 10.63
CA LEU A 179 -0.75 5.02 11.97
C LEU A 179 0.40 5.67 12.77
N VAL A 180 1.55 5.92 12.14
CA VAL A 180 2.67 6.64 12.78
C VAL A 180 2.24 8.05 13.20
N GLU A 181 1.50 8.76 12.36
CA GLU A 181 0.99 10.08 12.73
C GLU A 181 -0.03 9.99 13.86
N ILE A 182 -0.99 9.06 13.80
CA ILE A 182 -1.93 8.81 14.91
C ILE A 182 -1.16 8.56 16.22
N ALA A 183 -0.12 7.73 16.20
CA ALA A 183 0.68 7.44 17.39
C ALA A 183 1.33 8.70 17.97
N LYS A 184 1.93 9.55 17.14
CA LYS A 184 2.57 10.81 17.57
C LYS A 184 1.58 11.81 18.16
N TRP A 185 0.35 11.83 17.65
CA TRP A 185 -0.71 12.72 18.13
C TRP A 185 -1.51 12.12 19.29
N SER A 186 -1.49 10.80 19.45
CA SER A 186 -2.02 10.10 20.61
C SER A 186 -1.15 10.43 21.81
N ARG A 187 -1.74 10.83 22.94
CA ARG A 187 -0.99 11.09 24.18
C ARG A 187 -0.51 9.79 24.85
N ILE A 188 -0.34 8.72 24.08
CA ILE A 188 0.05 7.40 24.53
C ILE A 188 1.57 7.37 24.67
N VAL A 189 2.05 6.94 25.83
CA VAL A 189 3.48 6.77 26.08
C VAL A 189 3.91 5.43 25.51
N LEU A 190 4.52 5.45 24.32
CA LEU A 190 4.83 4.23 23.56
C LEU A 190 5.84 3.32 24.28
N GLU A 191 6.74 3.91 25.08
CA GLU A 191 7.79 3.21 25.83
C GLU A 191 7.23 2.27 26.90
N ASP A 192 6.05 2.58 27.44
CA ASP A 192 5.38 1.81 28.49
C ASP A 192 4.52 0.67 27.94
N LEU A 193 4.31 0.63 26.61
CA LEU A 193 3.48 -0.39 25.99
C LEU A 193 4.15 -1.77 26.05
N PRO A 194 3.41 -2.84 26.39
CA PRO A 194 3.96 -4.18 26.42
C PRO A 194 4.36 -4.64 25.01
N ASP A 195 5.39 -5.48 24.94
CA ASP A 195 5.84 -6.11 23.70
C ASP A 195 5.07 -7.42 23.50
N GLU A 196 3.95 -7.35 22.77
CA GLU A 196 3.11 -8.53 22.53
C GLU A 196 3.82 -9.59 21.67
N PRO A 197 3.69 -10.88 22.02
CA PRO A 197 4.30 -11.95 21.26
C PRO A 197 3.67 -12.05 19.87
N LEU A 198 4.53 -12.15 18.85
CA LEU A 198 4.09 -12.27 17.46
C LEU A 198 4.31 -13.69 16.96
N SER A 199 3.38 -14.16 16.13
CA SER A 199 3.52 -15.43 15.42
C SER A 199 4.77 -15.41 14.53
N ALA A 200 5.43 -16.56 14.39
CA ALA A 200 6.58 -16.69 13.50
C ALA A 200 6.17 -16.51 12.03
N ILE A 201 7.07 -15.96 11.22
CA ILE A 201 6.88 -15.82 9.77
C ILE A 201 7.04 -17.21 9.15
N SER A 202 5.98 -17.76 8.56
CA SER A 202 6.16 -18.90 7.65
C SER A 202 6.70 -18.35 6.33
N ALA A 203 7.89 -18.77 5.91
CA ALA A 203 8.37 -18.47 4.57
C ALA A 203 7.35 -19.01 3.56
N SER A 204 6.64 -18.12 2.87
CA SER A 204 5.54 -18.50 1.98
C SER A 204 6.03 -19.25 0.74
N GLY A 205 7.33 -19.21 0.44
CA GLY A 205 7.95 -19.85 -0.72
C GLY A 205 7.46 -19.28 -2.06
N VAL A 206 6.70 -18.19 -2.03
CA VAL A 206 6.09 -17.57 -3.22
C VAL A 206 7.08 -16.61 -3.87
N LYS A 207 7.16 -16.66 -5.21
CA LYS A 207 7.98 -15.71 -5.97
C LYS A 207 7.30 -14.33 -5.98
N VAL A 208 8.09 -13.29 -5.77
CA VAL A 208 7.63 -11.90 -5.80
C VAL A 208 8.43 -11.15 -6.87
N ALA A 209 7.75 -10.41 -7.74
CA ALA A 209 8.35 -9.41 -8.61
C ALA A 209 8.10 -8.02 -8.02
N ALA A 210 9.17 -7.26 -7.77
CA ALA A 210 9.14 -6.01 -7.03
C ALA A 210 9.57 -4.83 -7.92
N GLY A 211 8.60 -3.97 -8.26
CA GLY A 211 8.80 -2.81 -9.13
C GLY A 211 8.37 -3.06 -10.56
N PRO A 212 8.25 -1.98 -11.36
CA PRO A 212 7.67 -2.03 -12.69
C PRO A 212 8.47 -2.93 -13.63
N GLU A 213 9.79 -2.78 -13.70
CA GLU A 213 10.61 -3.56 -14.63
C GLU A 213 10.61 -5.06 -14.30
N GLU A 214 10.73 -5.44 -13.02
CA GLU A 214 10.60 -6.84 -12.61
C GLU A 214 9.21 -7.39 -12.90
N CYS A 215 8.14 -6.61 -12.62
CA CYS A 215 6.78 -7.04 -12.91
C CYS A 215 6.57 -7.30 -14.41
N LYS A 216 7.04 -6.41 -15.29
CA LYS A 216 6.95 -6.59 -16.75
C LYS A 216 7.67 -7.88 -17.18
N ALA A 217 8.93 -8.02 -16.80
CA ALA A 217 9.74 -9.18 -17.16
C ALA A 217 9.12 -10.49 -16.64
N ALA A 218 8.58 -10.47 -15.42
CA ALA A 218 7.98 -11.63 -14.80
C ALA A 218 6.64 -12.02 -15.45
N ILE A 219 5.81 -11.05 -15.85
CA ILE A 219 4.58 -11.30 -16.63
C ILE A 219 4.93 -11.92 -17.98
N GLU A 220 5.87 -11.34 -18.72
CA GLU A 220 6.29 -11.86 -20.03
C GLU A 220 6.86 -13.27 -19.94
N SER A 221 7.68 -13.55 -18.92
CA SER A 221 8.19 -14.89 -18.65
C SER A 221 7.07 -15.87 -18.29
N PHE A 222 6.12 -15.46 -17.46
CA PHE A 222 4.99 -16.30 -17.04
C PHE A 222 4.08 -16.66 -18.22
N MET A 223 3.86 -15.73 -19.16
CA MET A 223 3.07 -16.02 -20.36
C MET A 223 3.71 -17.06 -21.27
N LYS A 224 5.05 -17.14 -21.30
CA LYS A 224 5.80 -18.14 -22.07
C LYS A 224 5.76 -19.52 -21.41
N GLU A 225 5.88 -19.56 -20.09
CA GLU A 225 5.89 -20.79 -19.29
C GLU A 225 5.03 -20.63 -18.02
N PRO A 226 3.71 -20.79 -18.13
CA PRO A 226 2.78 -20.52 -17.04
C PRO A 226 2.86 -21.61 -15.97
N SER A 227 3.70 -21.39 -14.96
CA SER A 227 3.91 -22.34 -13.87
C SER A 227 4.09 -21.64 -12.52
N GLY A 228 3.49 -22.24 -11.48
CA GLY A 228 3.60 -21.76 -10.11
C GLY A 228 2.77 -20.50 -9.82
N THR A 229 3.14 -19.82 -8.73
CA THR A 229 2.51 -18.59 -8.25
C THR A 229 3.52 -17.45 -8.23
N LEU A 230 3.14 -16.32 -8.80
CA LEU A 230 3.96 -15.12 -8.85
C LEU A 230 3.15 -13.91 -8.34
N ILE A 231 3.65 -13.27 -7.30
CA ILE A 231 3.06 -12.04 -6.75
C ILE A 231 3.70 -10.84 -7.44
N LEU A 232 2.88 -9.88 -7.82
CA LEU A 232 3.31 -8.64 -8.48
C LEU A 232 3.14 -7.47 -7.51
N GLN A 233 4.17 -6.65 -7.37
CA GLN A 233 4.17 -5.41 -6.57
C GLN A 233 4.69 -4.26 -7.43
N ILE A 234 3.82 -3.32 -7.84
CA ILE A 234 4.20 -2.34 -8.88
C ILE A 234 5.06 -1.19 -8.36
N CYS A 235 5.05 -0.94 -7.05
CA CYS A 235 5.83 0.16 -6.47
C CYS A 235 7.35 -0.07 -6.68
N PRO A 236 8.15 0.96 -7.01
CA PRO A 236 9.59 0.78 -7.21
C PRO A 236 10.27 0.24 -5.94
N GLY A 237 10.85 -0.96 -5.98
CA GLY A 237 11.36 -1.64 -4.78
C GLY A 237 10.30 -2.41 -3.98
N GLY A 238 9.14 -2.66 -4.59
CA GLY A 238 8.04 -3.44 -4.02
C GLY A 238 7.26 -2.71 -2.93
N CYS A 239 6.44 -3.46 -2.18
CA CYS A 239 5.65 -2.92 -1.08
C CYS A 239 6.53 -2.27 0.02
N ALA A 240 7.81 -2.65 0.11
CA ALA A 240 8.82 -2.06 1.00
C ALA A 240 9.11 -0.57 0.72
N GLN A 241 8.67 -0.06 -0.42
CA GLN A 241 8.70 1.37 -0.80
C GLN A 241 7.31 1.83 -1.26
N GLY A 242 6.27 1.19 -0.74
CA GLY A 242 4.88 1.45 -1.10
C GLY A 242 4.40 2.84 -0.67
N SER A 243 3.27 3.25 -1.25
CA SER A 243 2.66 4.56 -1.01
C SER A 243 2.11 4.77 0.41
N GLY A 244 1.94 3.71 1.19
CA GLY A 244 1.52 3.76 2.58
C GLY A 244 2.67 3.74 3.59
N MET A 245 3.93 3.70 3.12
CA MET A 245 5.09 3.74 4.00
C MET A 245 5.20 5.07 4.75
N PRO A 246 5.64 5.08 6.03
CA PRO A 246 5.99 6.31 6.72
C PRO A 246 6.97 7.14 5.88
N TYR A 247 6.76 8.45 5.79
CA TYR A 247 7.67 9.33 5.04
C TYR A 247 9.12 9.08 5.48
N ARG A 248 9.93 8.52 4.59
CA ARG A 248 11.37 8.67 4.70
C ARG A 248 11.65 10.14 4.40
N LEU A 249 12.05 10.90 5.43
CA LEU A 249 12.66 12.19 5.20
C LEU A 249 13.70 12.00 4.09
N LEU A 250 13.73 12.90 3.11
CA LEU A 250 14.63 12.86 1.94
C LEU A 250 16.13 12.95 2.31
N SER A 251 16.50 12.63 3.54
CA SER A 251 17.86 12.39 3.98
C SER A 251 18.19 10.91 3.87
N GLN A 252 18.98 10.58 2.86
CA GLN A 252 20.12 9.65 2.87
C GLN A 252 20.29 9.05 1.46
N ARG A 253 20.77 9.91 0.55
CA ARG A 253 21.86 9.50 -0.34
C ARG A 253 23.15 9.61 0.44
#